data_AF-A0A8C6RYH4-F1
#
_entry.id   AF-A0A8C6RYH4-F1
#
_cell.length_a   1.000
_cell.length_b   1.000
_cell.length_c   1.000
_cell.angle_alpha   90.00
_cell.angle_beta   90.00
_cell.angle_gamma   90.00
#
_symmetry.space_group_name_H-M   'P 1'
#
loop_
_entity.id
_entity.type
_entity.pdbx_description
1 polymer ?
#
loop_
_entity_poly.entity_id
_entity_poly.type
_entity_poly.pdbx_seq_one_letter_code
_entity_poly.pdbx_strand_id
1 'polypeptide(L)'
;MKSAKPQVNHSQHGESQRALSPLQSTLSPAASPSQAYETYIDNGLICLKHKIRNIEKKKLKLEDYKDRLKNGEQLNPDQLEAVEKYEEVLHNLEFAKDLQKTFSALSQDLLKAQKKAQRREHMLKLEAEKK
;
A
#
# COMPACT_ATOMS: atom_id res chain seq x y z
N MET A 1 25.72 5.38 64.72
CA MET A 1 25.00 4.36 63.93
C MET A 1 24.44 5.01 62.67
N LYS A 2 24.84 4.45 61.52
CA LYS A 2 24.18 4.40 60.20
C LYS A 2 23.45 5.65 59.65
N SER A 3 24.12 6.31 58.72
CA SER A 3 23.51 7.07 57.62
C SER A 3 22.80 6.13 56.64
N ALA A 4 21.60 6.47 56.17
CA ALA A 4 20.96 5.81 55.04
C ALA A 4 20.21 6.83 54.17
N LYS A 5 20.72 7.04 52.95
CA LYS A 5 20.05 7.76 51.85
C LYS A 5 18.97 6.85 51.24
N PRO A 6 17.85 7.40 50.75
CA PRO A 6 16.89 6.60 49.98
C PRO A 6 17.43 6.33 48.58
N GLN A 7 17.40 5.04 48.21
CA GLN A 7 17.75 4.50 46.91
C GLN A 7 16.52 4.62 45.99
N VAL A 8 16.57 5.53 45.01
CA VAL A 8 15.56 5.59 43.94
C VAL A 8 16.01 4.64 42.83
N ASN A 9 15.37 3.48 42.77
CA ASN A 9 15.44 2.54 41.66
C ASN A 9 14.30 2.89 40.68
N HIS A 10 14.62 3.43 39.52
CA HIS A 10 13.69 3.47 38.40
C HIS A 10 14.34 2.86 37.17
N SER A 11 13.76 1.71 36.81
CA SER A 11 14.08 0.78 35.75
C SER A 11 14.35 1.48 34.42
N GLN A 12 15.50 1.17 33.82
CA GLN A 12 15.83 1.59 32.46
C GLN A 12 14.98 0.82 31.44
N HIS A 13 14.38 1.61 30.55
CA HIS A 13 14.09 1.32 29.16
C HIS A 13 13.37 0.01 28.83
N GLY A 14 12.04 0.13 28.72
CA GLY A 14 11.26 -0.71 27.83
C GLY A 14 11.77 -0.58 26.39
N GLU A 15 12.03 -1.74 25.79
CA GLU A 15 12.24 -1.92 24.37
C GLU A 15 10.98 -1.44 23.64
N SER A 16 10.98 -0.17 23.24
CA SER A 16 10.06 0.30 22.20
C SER A 16 10.51 -0.40 20.93
N GLN A 17 9.85 -1.52 20.60
CA GLN A 17 9.89 -2.13 19.29
C GLN A 17 9.56 -1.04 18.28
N ARG A 18 10.60 -0.38 17.75
CA ARG A 18 10.47 0.47 16.57
C ARG A 18 9.90 -0.43 15.50
N ALA A 19 8.61 -0.26 15.22
CA ALA A 19 7.99 -0.79 14.03
C ALA A 19 8.81 -0.26 12.85
N LEU A 20 9.70 -1.12 12.33
CA LEU A 20 10.54 -0.79 11.20
C LEU A 20 9.60 -0.46 10.04
N SER A 21 9.81 0.70 9.43
CA SER A 21 9.04 1.12 8.28
C SER A 21 9.16 0.05 7.17
N PRO A 22 8.10 -0.20 6.37
CA PRO A 22 8.09 -1.28 5.37
C PRO A 22 9.28 -1.26 4.40
N LEU A 23 9.82 -0.06 4.13
CA LEU A 23 11.03 0.19 3.34
C LEU A 23 12.33 -0.35 3.97
N GLN A 24 12.39 -0.44 5.29
CA GLN A 24 13.56 -0.93 6.02
C GLN A 24 13.56 -2.47 6.11
N SER A 25 12.37 -3.08 6.15
CA SER A 25 12.20 -4.54 6.08
C SER A 25 12.62 -5.11 4.71
N THR A 26 12.39 -4.38 3.61
CA THR A 26 12.81 -4.82 2.27
C THR A 26 14.32 -4.85 2.05
N LEU A 27 15.07 -4.05 2.81
CA LEU A 27 16.52 -3.90 2.64
C LEU A 27 17.31 -4.69 3.69
N SER A 28 16.62 -5.47 4.54
CA SER A 28 17.29 -6.32 5.51
C SER A 28 17.96 -7.50 4.79
N PRO A 29 19.27 -7.76 5.02
CA PRO A 29 19.99 -8.87 4.40
C PRO A 29 19.47 -10.26 4.81
N ALA A 30 18.52 -10.33 5.74
CA ALA A 30 17.84 -11.54 6.21
C ALA A 30 16.50 -11.83 5.49
N ALA A 31 16.03 -10.97 4.58
CA ALA A 31 14.77 -11.21 3.87
C ALA A 31 14.93 -12.31 2.82
N SER A 32 14.04 -13.31 2.83
CA SER A 32 13.99 -14.29 1.75
C SER A 32 13.60 -13.60 0.42
N PRO A 33 14.06 -14.09 -0.75
CA PRO A 33 13.65 -13.54 -2.04
C PRO A 33 12.11 -13.44 -2.20
N SER A 34 11.39 -14.41 -1.65
CA SER A 34 9.91 -14.43 -1.65
C SER A 34 9.31 -13.22 -0.91
N GLN A 35 9.89 -12.85 0.23
CA GLN A 35 9.41 -11.73 1.05
C GLN A 35 9.70 -10.38 0.39
N ALA A 36 10.83 -10.27 -0.33
CA ALA A 36 11.13 -9.10 -1.14
C ALA A 36 10.08 -8.91 -2.25
N TYR A 37 9.71 -10.00 -2.96
CA TYR A 37 8.68 -9.96 -3.99
C TYR A 37 7.31 -9.56 -3.46
N GLU A 38 6.87 -10.12 -2.33
CA GLU A 38 5.62 -9.72 -1.67
C GLU A 38 5.60 -8.20 -1.43
N THR A 39 6.70 -7.64 -0.94
CA THR A 39 6.74 -6.21 -0.66
C THR A 39 6.72 -5.36 -1.94
N TYR A 40 7.37 -5.81 -3.02
CA TYR A 40 7.26 -5.11 -4.31
C TYR A 40 5.84 -5.10 -4.86
N ILE A 41 5.11 -6.20 -4.72
CA ILE A 41 3.71 -6.30 -5.14
C ILE A 41 2.84 -5.35 -4.31
N ASP A 42 3.01 -5.35 -2.99
CA ASP A 42 2.26 -4.47 -2.09
C ASP A 42 2.54 -2.98 -2.39
N ASN A 43 3.81 -2.63 -2.60
CA ASN A 43 4.20 -1.28 -3.00
C ASN A 43 3.56 -0.88 -4.35
N GLY A 44 3.53 -1.78 -5.33
CA GLY A 44 2.85 -1.57 -6.61
C GLY A 44 1.35 -1.29 -6.43
N LEU A 45 0.67 -2.07 -5.59
CA LEU A 45 -0.75 -1.88 -5.28
C LEU A 45 -1.00 -0.56 -4.52
N ILE A 46 -0.10 -0.13 -3.64
CA ILE A 46 -0.17 1.18 -2.98
C ILE A 46 -0.03 2.32 -3.99
N CYS A 47 0.95 2.25 -4.89
CA CYS A 47 1.13 3.24 -5.96
C CYS A 47 -0.11 3.34 -6.85
N LEU A 48 -0.74 2.21 -7.18
CA LEU A 48 -1.97 2.18 -7.98
C LEU A 48 -3.15 2.81 -7.22
N LYS A 49 -3.31 2.53 -5.92
CA LYS A 49 -4.30 3.20 -5.06
C LYS A 49 -4.12 4.72 -5.07
N HIS A 50 -2.88 5.19 -4.98
CA HIS A 50 -2.59 6.62 -5.05
C HIS A 50 -2.93 7.22 -6.41
N LYS A 51 -2.65 6.50 -7.51
CA LYS A 51 -3.01 6.95 -8.85
C LYS A 51 -4.53 7.11 -9.01
N ILE A 52 -5.31 6.13 -8.55
CA ILE A 52 -6.77 6.18 -8.56
C ILE A 52 -7.28 7.39 -7.77
N ARG A 53 -6.79 7.57 -6.53
CA ARG A 53 -7.15 8.73 -5.70
C ARG A 53 -6.85 10.07 -6.39
N ASN A 54 -5.71 10.17 -7.09
CA ASN A 54 -5.35 11.39 -7.81
C ASN A 54 -6.30 11.67 -8.98
N ILE A 55 -6.73 10.62 -9.70
CA ILE A 55 -7.72 10.75 -10.78
C ILE A 55 -9.09 11.13 -10.19
N GLU A 56 -9.50 10.56 -9.07
CA GLU A 56 -10.74 10.95 -8.36
C GLU A 56 -10.73 12.42 -7.94
N LYS A 57 -9.60 12.91 -7.42
CA LYS A 57 -9.43 14.34 -7.11
C LYS A 57 -9.50 15.20 -8.38
N LYS A 58 -8.90 14.76 -9.49
CA LYS A 58 -8.98 15.48 -10.77
C LYS A 58 -10.42 15.52 -11.26
N LYS A 59 -11.15 14.41 -11.18
CA LYS A 59 -12.57 14.31 -11.53
C LYS A 59 -13.40 15.33 -10.76
N LEU A 60 -13.31 15.34 -9.42
CA LEU A 60 -14.05 16.29 -8.57
C LEU A 60 -13.77 17.76 -8.94
N LYS A 61 -12.51 18.07 -9.25
CA LYS A 61 -12.12 19.42 -9.67
C LYS A 61 -12.72 19.80 -11.03
N LEU A 62 -12.86 18.85 -11.95
CA LEU A 62 -13.50 19.09 -13.24
C LEU A 62 -15.03 19.18 -13.11
N GLU A 63 -15.64 18.44 -12.19
CA GLU A 63 -17.07 18.59 -11.84
C GLU A 63 -17.34 20.00 -11.33
N ASP A 64 -16.50 20.54 -10.42
CA ASP A 64 -16.58 21.92 -9.95
C ASP A 64 -16.50 22.94 -11.11
N TYR A 65 -15.57 22.76 -12.05
CA TYR A 65 -15.48 23.63 -13.23
C TYR A 65 -16.72 23.55 -14.12
N LYS A 66 -17.24 22.35 -14.37
CA LYS A 66 -18.47 22.16 -15.14
C LYS A 66 -19.67 22.85 -14.49
N ASP A 67 -19.80 22.75 -13.16
CA ASP A 67 -20.88 23.38 -12.42
C ASP A 67 -20.78 24.91 -12.46
N ARG A 68 -19.58 25.48 -12.28
CA ARG A 68 -19.33 26.92 -12.40
C ARG A 68 -19.63 27.44 -13.81
N LEU A 69 -19.21 26.72 -14.84
CA LEU A 69 -19.52 27.06 -16.23
C LEU A 69 -21.04 27.02 -16.51
N LYS A 70 -21.74 26.01 -15.98
CA LYS A 70 -23.20 25.89 -16.07
C LYS A 70 -23.92 27.05 -15.35
N ASN A 71 -23.34 27.56 -14.28
CA ASN A 71 -23.84 28.73 -13.55
C ASN A 71 -23.48 30.07 -14.22
N GLY A 72 -22.80 30.04 -15.38
CA GLY A 72 -22.46 31.23 -16.16
C GLY A 72 -21.16 31.92 -15.75
N GLU A 73 -20.35 31.32 -14.87
CA GLU A 73 -19.02 31.84 -14.58
C GLU A 73 -18.08 31.67 -15.78
N GLN A 74 -17.24 32.68 -16.04
CA GLN A 74 -16.15 32.55 -17.01
C GLN A 74 -15.00 31.77 -16.39
N LEU A 75 -14.59 30.71 -17.08
CA LEU A 75 -13.38 29.96 -16.80
C LEU A 75 -12.24 30.46 -17.69
N ASN A 76 -11.01 30.30 -17.23
CA ASN A 76 -9.85 30.59 -18.06
C ASN A 76 -9.65 29.51 -19.15
N PRO A 77 -8.82 29.76 -20.19
CA PRO A 77 -8.65 28.81 -21.29
C PRO A 77 -8.20 27.41 -20.84
N ASP A 78 -7.24 27.33 -19.91
CA ASP A 78 -6.74 26.05 -19.38
C ASP A 78 -7.83 25.24 -18.65
N GLN A 79 -8.72 25.92 -17.95
CA GLN A 79 -9.86 25.30 -17.26
C GLN A 79 -10.89 24.77 -18.26
N LEU A 80 -11.16 25.51 -19.33
CA LEU A 80 -12.06 25.07 -20.40
C LEU A 80 -11.51 23.83 -21.09
N GLU A 81 -10.22 23.83 -21.48
CA GLU A 81 -9.56 22.66 -22.09
C GLU A 81 -9.58 21.46 -21.13
N ALA A 82 -9.38 21.69 -19.83
CA ALA A 82 -9.42 20.62 -18.84
C ALA A 82 -10.83 20.02 -18.71
N VAL A 83 -11.89 20.82 -18.84
CA VAL A 83 -13.29 20.36 -18.83
C VAL A 83 -13.60 19.52 -20.08
N GLU A 84 -13.06 19.86 -21.25
CA GLU A 84 -13.23 19.05 -22.48
C GLU A 84 -12.68 17.63 -22.31
N LYS A 85 -11.65 17.45 -21.48
CA LYS A 85 -11.03 16.15 -21.16
C LYS A 85 -11.73 15.38 -20.03
N TYR A 86 -12.91 15.82 -19.58
CA TYR A 86 -13.62 15.19 -18.45
C TYR A 86 -13.97 13.72 -18.70
N GLU A 87 -14.51 13.40 -19.87
CA GLU A 87 -14.88 12.02 -20.21
C GLU A 87 -13.66 11.09 -20.26
N GLU A 88 -12.51 11.59 -20.73
CA GLU A 88 -11.25 10.85 -20.70
C GLU A 88 -10.81 10.55 -19.26
N VAL A 89 -10.98 11.50 -18.34
CA VAL A 89 -10.67 11.31 -16.91
C VAL A 89 -11.60 10.26 -16.29
N LEU A 90 -12.88 10.21 -16.66
CA LEU A 90 -13.81 9.18 -16.20
C LEU A 90 -13.40 7.80 -16.70
N HIS A 91 -13.13 7.67 -18.00
CA HIS A 91 -12.68 6.40 -18.59
C HIS A 91 -11.39 5.89 -17.95
N ASN A 92 -10.39 6.77 -17.77
CA ASN A 92 -9.13 6.41 -17.12
C ASN A 92 -9.32 6.01 -15.65
N LEU A 93 -10.29 6.60 -14.95
CA LEU A 93 -10.64 6.23 -13.58
C LEU A 93 -11.22 4.82 -13.51
N GLU A 94 -12.16 4.51 -14.40
CA GLU A 94 -12.78 3.18 -14.49
C GLU A 94 -11.73 2.12 -14.82
N PHE A 95 -10.93 2.36 -15.86
CA PHE A 95 -9.82 1.48 -16.23
C PHE A 95 -8.87 1.22 -15.05
N ALA A 96 -8.47 2.27 -14.33
CA ALA A 96 -7.56 2.12 -13.19
C ALA A 96 -8.20 1.31 -12.05
N LYS A 97 -9.50 1.46 -11.80
CA LYS A 97 -10.25 0.68 -10.79
C LYS A 97 -10.33 -0.80 -11.16
N ASP A 98 -10.61 -1.12 -12.42
CA ASP A 98 -10.64 -2.49 -12.91
C ASP A 98 -9.26 -3.15 -12.89
N LEU A 99 -8.22 -2.39 -13.26
CA LEU A 99 -6.83 -2.84 -13.17
C LEU A 99 -6.44 -3.15 -11.72
N GLN A 100 -6.81 -2.28 -10.77
CA GLN A 100 -6.58 -2.51 -9.34
C GLN A 100 -7.27 -3.76 -8.84
N LYS A 101 -8.53 -3.98 -9.23
CA LYS A 101 -9.30 -5.17 -8.86
C LYS A 101 -8.60 -6.44 -9.34
N THR A 102 -8.16 -6.45 -10.60
CA THR A 102 -7.46 -7.58 -11.21
C THR A 102 -6.14 -7.88 -10.49
N PHE A 103 -5.28 -6.88 -10.28
CA PHE A 103 -4.01 -7.10 -9.57
C PHE A 103 -4.20 -7.52 -8.11
N SER A 104 -5.22 -7.00 -7.44
CA SER A 104 -5.51 -7.41 -6.05
C SER A 104 -5.95 -8.88 -5.99
N ALA A 105 -6.77 -9.35 -6.94
CA ALA A 105 -7.15 -10.76 -7.04
C ALA A 105 -5.94 -11.66 -7.33
N LEU A 106 -5.10 -11.29 -8.31
CA LEU A 106 -3.89 -12.03 -8.65
C LEU A 106 -2.91 -12.12 -7.47
N SER A 107 -2.69 -11.02 -6.75
CA SER A 107 -1.83 -11.00 -5.56
C SER A 107 -2.34 -11.95 -4.46
N GLN A 108 -3.66 -11.96 -4.22
CA GLN A 108 -4.25 -12.89 -3.25
C GLN A 108 -4.09 -14.35 -3.66
N ASP A 109 -4.27 -14.66 -4.95
CA ASP A 109 -4.15 -16.03 -5.43
C ASP A 109 -2.69 -16.52 -5.41
N LEU A 110 -1.72 -15.64 -5.71
CA LEU A 110 -0.30 -15.92 -5.51
C LEU A 110 0.00 -16.26 -4.04
N LEU A 111 -0.50 -15.47 -3.09
CA LEU A 111 -0.30 -15.70 -1.67
C LEU A 111 -0.91 -17.03 -1.21
N LYS A 112 -2.10 -17.39 -1.71
CA LYS A 112 -2.72 -18.70 -1.43
C LYS A 112 -1.87 -19.85 -1.98
N ALA A 113 -1.38 -19.72 -3.22
CA ALA A 113 -0.56 -20.73 -3.87
C ALA A 113 0.77 -20.94 -3.12
N GLN A 114 1.42 -19.85 -2.71
CA GLN A 114 2.66 -19.87 -1.94
C GLN A 114 2.47 -20.55 -0.57
N LYS A 115 1.44 -20.18 0.19
CA LYS A 115 1.11 -20.86 1.46
C LYS A 115 0.82 -22.35 1.28
N LYS A 116 0.16 -22.73 0.17
CA LYS A 116 -0.08 -24.15 -0.16
C LYS A 116 1.20 -24.88 -0.52
N ALA A 117 2.14 -24.23 -1.21
CA ALA A 117 3.45 -24.81 -1.52
C ALA A 117 4.29 -25.01 -0.25
N GLN A 118 4.39 -24.00 0.60
CA GLN A 118 5.14 -24.07 1.87
C GLN A 118 4.62 -25.18 2.80
N ARG A 119 3.29 -25.33 2.92
CA ARG A 119 2.69 -26.43 3.70
C ARG A 119 3.06 -27.82 3.16
N ARG A 120 3.09 -27.98 1.83
CA ARG A 120 3.48 -29.24 1.18
C ARG A 120 4.96 -29.54 1.39
N GLU A 121 5.82 -28.54 1.24
CA GLU A 121 7.26 -28.69 1.48
C GLU A 121 7.55 -29.08 2.94
N HIS A 122 6.89 -28.43 3.90
CA HIS A 122 7.04 -28.75 5.31
C HIS A 122 6.56 -30.18 5.65
N MET A 123 5.44 -30.61 5.07
CA MET A 123 4.94 -31.98 5.23
C MET A 123 5.93 -33.02 4.69
N LEU A 124 6.49 -32.79 3.49
CA LEU A 124 7.49 -33.67 2.89
C LEU A 124 8.78 -33.73 3.72
N LYS A 125 9.23 -32.60 4.29
CA LYS A 125 10.40 -32.56 5.20
C LYS A 125 10.15 -33.41 6.46
N LEU A 126 9.00 -33.26 7.10
CA LEU A 126 8.62 -34.07 8.27
C LEU A 126 8.49 -35.57 7.96
N GLU A 127 8.01 -35.94 6.77
CA GLU A 127 7.95 -37.34 6.34
C GLU A 127 9.33 -37.93 6.09
N ALA A 128 10.25 -37.14 5.51
CA ALA A 128 11.62 -37.55 5.29
C ALA A 128 12.41 -37.74 6.59
N GLU A 129 12.15 -36.92 7.62
CA GLU A 129 12.80 -37.01 8.94
C GLU A 129 12.31 -38.20 9.79
N LYS A 130 11.17 -38.82 9.42
CA LYS A 130 10.61 -40.00 10.12
C LYS A 130 11.10 -41.35 9.56
N LYS A 131 11.85 -41.34 8.47
CA LYS A 131 12.48 -42.53 7.87
C LYS A 131 13.94 -42.62 8.26
#